data_AF-A0A239M8Y5-F1
#
_entry.id   AF-A0A239M8Y5-F1
#
_cell.length_a   1.000
_cell.length_b   1.000
_cell.length_c   1.000
_cell.angle_alpha   90.00
_cell.angle_beta   90.00
_cell.angle_gamma   90.00
#
_symmetry.space_group_name_H-M   'P 1'
#
loop_
_entity.id
_entity.type
_entity.pdbx_description
1 polymer ?
#
loop_
_entity_poly.entity_id
_entity_poly.type
_entity_poly.pdbx_seq_one_letter_code
_entity_poly.pdbx_strand_id
1 'polypeptide(L)'
;MGSVRVAIVGVGNCAASLVQGVYFYKDANPGTRVPGLMHVKFGDYHVGDVEFVAAFDVDAKKVGRDLSEAIVASENNTIKICDVPPLGITVQRGHTFDGLGEYYREMIEESDEAPVDVVKVLKDNQVDVLVSYLPVGSEEADRFYAQCAIDAKVAFVNALPVF
;
A
#
# COMPACT_ATOMS: atom_id res chain seq x y z
N MET A 1 5.84 -3.66 -23.04
CA MET A 1 5.33 -4.43 -21.88
C MET A 1 4.85 -3.42 -20.85
N GLY A 2 3.81 -3.75 -20.08
CA GLY A 2 3.04 -2.77 -19.30
C GLY A 2 3.55 -2.54 -17.88
N SER A 3 2.89 -1.63 -17.16
CA SER A 3 3.08 -1.38 -15.73
C SER A 3 2.63 -2.56 -14.86
N VAL A 4 3.13 -2.61 -13.62
CA VAL A 4 2.64 -3.47 -12.53
C VAL A 4 1.74 -2.62 -11.65
N ARG A 5 0.42 -2.85 -11.71
CA ARG A 5 -0.58 -2.09 -10.95
C ARG A 5 -0.65 -2.61 -9.52
N VAL A 6 -0.22 -1.78 -8.58
CA VAL A 6 -0.10 -2.10 -7.16
C VAL A 6 -1.20 -1.43 -6.35
N ALA A 7 -1.84 -2.20 -5.48
CA ALA A 7 -2.68 -1.70 -4.41
C ALA A 7 -2.02 -1.91 -3.04
N ILE A 8 -2.24 -0.99 -2.10
CA ILE A 8 -1.65 -1.04 -0.75
C ILE A 8 -2.76 -1.18 0.30
N VAL A 9 -2.60 -2.11 1.24
CA VAL A 9 -3.40 -2.21 2.46
C VAL A 9 -2.55 -1.75 3.64
N GLY A 10 -2.99 -0.70 4.34
CA GLY A 10 -2.25 -0.09 5.44
C GLY A 10 -1.21 0.91 4.91
N VAL A 11 -1.54 2.20 4.94
CA VAL A 11 -0.68 3.29 4.45
C VAL A 11 0.24 3.77 5.58
N GLY A 12 1.00 2.83 6.16
CA GLY A 12 1.95 3.08 7.24
C GLY A 12 3.34 3.52 6.77
N ASN A 13 4.33 3.48 7.67
CA ASN A 13 5.73 3.78 7.37
C ASN A 13 6.31 2.91 6.23
N CYS A 14 5.93 1.63 6.14
CA CYS A 14 6.36 0.74 5.06
C CYS A 14 5.82 1.21 3.70
N ALA A 15 4.53 1.53 3.62
CA ALA A 15 3.93 2.10 2.42
C ALA A 15 4.60 3.42 2.02
N ALA A 16 4.87 4.31 2.99
CA ALA A 16 5.56 5.56 2.75
C ALA A 16 6.97 5.36 2.17
N SER A 17 7.69 4.36 2.66
CA SER A 17 9.04 4.03 2.18
C SER A 17 9.00 3.37 0.80
N LEU A 18 7.99 2.53 0.52
CA LEU A 18 7.77 1.92 -0.78
C LEU A 18 7.45 2.96 -1.85
N VAL A 19 6.46 3.82 -1.59
CA VAL A 19 6.04 4.86 -2.55
C VAL A 19 7.22 5.78 -2.84
N GLN A 20 7.89 6.30 -1.81
CA GLN A 20 9.08 7.13 -2.01
C GLN A 20 10.20 6.39 -2.75
N GLY A 21 10.45 5.11 -2.43
CA GLY A 21 11.49 4.31 -3.08
C GLY A 21 11.27 4.14 -4.58
N VAL A 22 10.02 3.88 -5.00
CA VAL A 22 9.65 3.83 -6.42
C VAL A 22 9.93 5.17 -7.09
N TYR A 23 9.51 6.28 -6.49
CA TYR A 23 9.73 7.62 -7.05
C TYR A 23 11.20 8.04 -7.08
N PHE A 24 11.99 7.65 -6.08
CA PHE A 24 13.41 7.96 -5.99
C PHE A 24 14.23 7.20 -7.04
N TYR A 25 13.85 5.96 -7.38
CA TYR A 25 14.57 5.10 -8.32
C TYR A 25 13.86 4.92 -9.68
N LYS A 26 12.79 5.65 -9.98
CA LYS A 26 12.00 5.48 -11.23
C LYS A 26 12.82 5.63 -12.51
N ASP A 27 13.88 6.44 -12.48
CA ASP A 27 14.79 6.74 -13.60
C ASP A 27 16.17 6.06 -13.43
N ALA A 28 16.29 5.10 -12.50
CA ALA A 28 17.55 4.41 -12.27
C ALA A 28 18.02 3.66 -13.53
N ASN A 29 19.33 3.66 -13.77
CA ASN A 29 19.87 2.89 -14.90
C ASN A 29 19.81 1.38 -14.58
N PRO A 30 19.22 0.53 -15.44
CA PRO A 30 19.12 -0.92 -15.21
C PRO A 30 20.44 -1.65 -14.95
N GLY A 31 21.57 -1.10 -15.42
CA GLY A 31 22.90 -1.67 -15.22
C GLY A 31 23.57 -1.29 -13.89
N THR A 32 22.94 -0.44 -13.07
CA THR A 32 23.50 -0.06 -11.76
C THR A 32 23.01 -0.96 -10.65
N ARG A 33 23.81 -1.03 -9.59
CA ARG A 33 23.43 -1.72 -8.36
C ARG A 33 22.84 -0.71 -7.37
N VAL A 34 21.57 -0.90 -7.04
CA VAL A 34 20.87 -0.11 -6.01
C VAL A 34 20.84 -0.91 -4.70
N PRO A 35 21.30 -0.35 -3.56
CA PRO A 35 21.21 -1.03 -2.28
C PRO A 35 19.77 -1.43 -1.92
N GLY A 36 19.57 -2.66 -1.45
CA GLY A 36 18.25 -3.20 -1.10
C GLY A 36 17.47 -3.82 -2.28
N LEU A 37 17.88 -3.59 -3.53
CA LEU A 37 17.29 -4.23 -4.70
C LEU A 37 18.21 -5.30 -5.27
N MET A 38 17.64 -6.44 -5.65
CA MET A 38 18.36 -7.46 -6.42
C MET A 38 18.71 -6.94 -7.81
N HIS A 39 17.74 -6.31 -8.48
CA HIS A 39 17.88 -5.72 -9.80
C HIS A 39 17.05 -4.44 -9.88
N VAL A 40 17.58 -3.43 -10.58
CA VAL A 40 16.81 -2.23 -10.98
C VAL A 40 15.74 -2.61 -12.01
N LYS A 41 16.02 -3.60 -12.86
CA LYS A 41 15.06 -4.25 -13.73
C LYS A 41 14.96 -5.74 -13.38
N PHE A 42 13.85 -6.14 -12.75
CA PHE A 42 13.60 -7.53 -12.35
C PHE A 42 12.79 -8.27 -13.42
N GLY A 43 13.45 -9.15 -14.16
CA GLY A 43 12.87 -9.73 -15.38
C GLY A 43 12.58 -8.62 -16.39
N ASP A 44 11.33 -8.48 -16.80
CA ASP A 44 10.91 -7.43 -17.73
C ASP A 44 10.50 -6.11 -17.07
N TYR A 45 10.43 -6.06 -15.73
CA TYR A 45 9.88 -4.91 -14.98
C TYR A 45 10.97 -4.04 -14.37
N HIS A 46 10.99 -2.77 -14.72
CA HIS A 46 11.79 -1.72 -14.09
C HIS A 46 11.14 -1.24 -12.78
N VAL A 47 11.92 -0.65 -11.85
CA VAL A 47 11.34 -0.01 -10.64
C VAL A 47 10.27 1.02 -11.01
N GLY A 48 10.52 1.81 -12.05
CA GLY A 48 9.58 2.80 -12.57
C GLY A 48 8.31 2.23 -13.22
N ASP A 49 8.24 0.91 -13.44
CA ASP A 49 7.03 0.26 -13.96
C ASP A 49 6.03 -0.06 -12.84
N VAL A 50 6.38 0.14 -11.57
CA VAL A 50 5.46 0.02 -10.44
C VAL A 50 4.51 1.22 -10.41
N GLU A 51 3.23 0.98 -10.62
CA GLU A 51 2.18 1.98 -10.66
C GLU A 51 1.20 1.75 -9.51
N PHE A 52 1.11 2.70 -8.57
CA PHE A 52 0.08 2.62 -7.54
C PHE A 52 -1.28 2.97 -8.15
N VAL A 53 -2.30 2.17 -7.87
CA VAL A 53 -3.65 2.37 -8.44
C VAL A 53 -4.76 2.36 -7.39
N ALA A 54 -4.49 1.86 -6.19
CA ALA A 54 -5.44 1.88 -5.08
C ALA A 54 -4.70 1.84 -3.73
N ALA A 55 -5.33 2.35 -2.69
CA ALA A 55 -4.83 2.26 -1.32
C ALA A 55 -6.00 2.17 -0.35
N PHE A 56 -5.80 1.43 0.74
CA PHE A 56 -6.77 1.23 1.80
C PHE A 56 -6.16 1.55 3.16
N ASP A 57 -6.89 2.27 4.00
CA ASP A 57 -6.55 2.51 5.39
C ASP A 57 -7.83 2.62 6.25
N VAL A 58 -7.66 2.77 7.55
CA VAL A 58 -8.75 2.93 8.52
C VAL A 58 -8.62 4.22 9.33
N ASP A 59 -7.46 4.88 9.30
CA ASP A 59 -7.20 6.12 10.03
C ASP A 59 -7.93 7.32 9.37
N ALA A 60 -8.69 8.08 10.15
CA ALA A 60 -9.40 9.28 9.71
C ALA A 60 -8.49 10.37 9.14
N LYS A 61 -7.21 10.39 9.50
CA LYS A 61 -6.21 11.32 8.92
C LYS A 61 -5.68 10.86 7.56
N LYS A 62 -6.02 9.65 7.10
CA LYS A 62 -5.54 9.06 5.83
C LYS A 62 -6.67 8.80 4.84
N VAL A 63 -7.77 8.19 5.30
CA VAL A 63 -8.95 7.92 4.47
C VAL A 63 -9.47 9.22 3.85
N GLY A 64 -9.81 9.18 2.56
CA GLY A 64 -10.28 10.31 1.78
C GLY A 64 -9.19 11.24 1.24
N ARG A 65 -7.92 11.03 1.61
CA ARG A 65 -6.78 11.84 1.11
C ARG A 65 -6.07 11.21 -0.06
N ASP A 66 -5.32 12.01 -0.82
CA ASP A 66 -4.43 11.47 -1.84
C ASP A 66 -3.33 10.60 -1.20
N LEU A 67 -2.93 9.52 -1.87
CA LEU A 67 -1.88 8.63 -1.37
C LEU A 67 -0.56 9.37 -1.10
N SER A 68 -0.20 10.40 -1.86
CA SER A 68 1.00 11.22 -1.59
C SER A 68 0.92 12.01 -0.27
N GLU A 69 -0.29 12.37 0.16
CA GLU A 69 -0.54 13.05 1.43
C GLU A 69 -0.62 12.04 2.58
N ALA A 70 -1.28 10.91 2.35
CA ALA A 70 -1.49 9.88 3.36
C ALA A 70 -0.18 9.22 3.83
N ILE A 71 0.82 9.07 2.94
CA ILE A 71 2.12 8.51 3.31
C ILE A 71 2.91 9.36 4.32
N VAL A 72 2.57 10.64 4.47
CA VAL A 72 3.18 11.55 5.46
C VAL A 72 2.19 12.01 6.55
N ALA A 73 1.01 11.40 6.61
CA ALA A 73 -0.04 11.75 7.56
C ALA A 73 -0.03 10.85 8.81
N SER A 74 -0.72 11.34 9.85
CA SER A 74 -0.85 10.65 11.14
C SER A 74 0.52 10.33 11.76
N GLU A 75 0.67 9.15 12.35
CA GLU A 75 1.88 8.69 13.03
C GLU A 75 2.97 8.18 12.07
N ASN A 76 2.82 8.35 10.75
CA ASN A 76 3.90 8.07 9.80
C ASN A 76 5.06 9.05 10.02
N ASN A 77 6.25 8.52 10.22
CA ASN A 77 7.45 9.28 10.61
C ASN A 77 8.75 8.69 10.04
N THR A 78 8.67 7.83 9.02
CA THR A 78 9.85 7.35 8.30
C THR A 78 10.63 8.50 7.67
N ILE A 79 11.92 8.29 7.40
CA ILE A 79 12.78 9.28 6.74
C ILE A 79 12.21 9.64 5.36
N LYS A 80 12.19 10.94 5.05
CA LYS A 80 11.86 11.43 3.71
C LYS A 80 13.08 11.36 2.81
N ILE A 81 13.01 10.59 1.73
CA ILE A 81 14.11 10.42 0.76
C ILE A 81 13.83 11.10 -0.58
N CYS A 82 12.56 11.37 -0.90
CA CYS A 82 12.17 12.13 -2.08
C CYS A 82 10.82 12.84 -1.87
N ASP A 83 10.53 13.79 -2.74
CA ASP A 83 9.17 14.30 -2.90
C ASP A 83 8.35 13.34 -3.77
N VAL A 84 7.08 13.16 -3.42
CA VAL A 84 6.11 12.38 -4.19
C VAL A 84 5.06 13.37 -4.70
N PRO A 85 4.84 13.50 -6.02
CA PRO A 85 3.80 14.37 -6.55
C PRO A 85 2.40 13.83 -6.19
N PRO A 86 1.35 14.67 -6.26
CA PRO A 86 -0.03 14.18 -6.16
C PRO A 86 -0.27 13.01 -7.11
N LEU A 87 -0.84 11.93 -6.59
CA LEU A 87 -1.01 10.69 -7.34
C LEU A 87 -2.38 10.57 -8.00
N GLY A 88 -3.37 11.33 -7.53
CA GLY A 88 -4.77 11.18 -7.93
C GLY A 88 -5.40 9.90 -7.36
N ILE A 89 -4.81 9.32 -6.32
CA ILE A 89 -5.24 8.04 -5.72
C ILE A 89 -5.79 8.34 -4.34
N THR A 90 -7.11 8.38 -4.21
CA THR A 90 -7.74 8.52 -2.90
C THR A 90 -7.57 7.25 -2.08
N VAL A 91 -7.07 7.38 -0.85
CA VAL A 91 -7.05 6.29 0.12
C VAL A 91 -8.48 5.97 0.54
N GLN A 92 -8.92 4.76 0.24
CA GLN A 92 -10.28 4.31 0.49
C GLN A 92 -10.39 3.70 1.89
N ARG A 93 -11.60 3.75 2.44
CA ARG A 93 -11.90 3.11 3.71
C ARG A 93 -11.85 1.59 3.56
N GLY A 94 -10.82 0.97 4.16
CA GLY A 94 -10.70 -0.49 4.24
C GLY A 94 -11.57 -1.09 5.34
N HIS A 95 -11.63 -2.41 5.44
CA HIS A 95 -12.20 -3.08 6.61
C HIS A 95 -11.19 -3.17 7.76
N THR A 96 -11.64 -2.87 8.98
CA THR A 96 -10.78 -2.78 10.16
C THR A 96 -10.45 -4.12 10.80
N PHE A 97 -11.47 -4.94 11.09
CA PHE A 97 -11.35 -6.20 11.84
C PHE A 97 -10.42 -6.07 13.08
N ASP A 98 -9.45 -6.97 13.23
CA ASP A 98 -8.40 -6.97 14.25
C ASP A 98 -7.15 -6.14 13.84
N GLY A 99 -7.30 -5.26 12.84
CA GLY A 99 -6.31 -4.30 12.36
C GLY A 99 -5.91 -3.23 13.37
N LEU A 100 -6.81 -2.89 14.31
CA LEU A 100 -6.54 -1.91 15.35
C LEU A 100 -6.43 -2.60 16.72
N GLY A 101 -5.25 -2.54 17.32
CA GLY A 101 -5.02 -2.93 18.71
C GLY A 101 -5.44 -1.83 19.70
N GLU A 102 -5.37 -2.13 21.00
CA GLU A 102 -5.65 -1.17 22.09
C GLU A 102 -4.85 0.13 21.93
N TYR A 103 -3.52 0.04 21.88
CA TYR A 103 -2.65 1.21 21.75
C TYR A 103 -2.85 2.00 20.45
N TYR A 104 -3.24 1.32 19.35
CA TYR A 104 -3.52 2.03 18.10
C TYR A 104 -4.78 2.90 18.24
N ARG A 105 -5.83 2.37 18.88
CA ARG A 105 -7.08 3.11 19.12
C ARG A 105 -6.90 4.29 20.07
N GLU A 106 -5.86 4.28 20.91
CA GLU A 106 -5.51 5.44 21.76
C GLU A 106 -4.81 6.56 20.99
N MET A 107 -4.16 6.22 19.87
CA MET A 107 -3.29 7.15 19.12
C MET A 107 -3.96 7.74 17.88
N ILE A 108 -4.89 7.00 17.26
CA ILE A 108 -5.58 7.43 16.04
C ILE A 108 -7.09 7.39 16.21
N GLU A 109 -7.76 8.20 15.40
CA GLU A 109 -9.22 8.14 15.25
C GLU A 109 -9.53 7.28 14.02
N GLU A 110 -10.38 6.27 14.19
CA GLU A 110 -10.85 5.45 13.08
C GLU A 110 -11.81 6.28 12.21
N SER A 111 -11.69 6.18 10.89
CA SER A 111 -12.55 6.89 9.94
C SER A 111 -14.00 6.42 10.04
N ASP A 112 -14.91 7.39 10.15
CA ASP A 112 -16.37 7.22 10.14
C ASP A 112 -16.95 6.82 8.76
N GLU A 113 -16.13 6.81 7.71
CA GLU A 113 -16.58 6.34 6.39
C GLU A 113 -16.94 4.84 6.43
N ALA A 114 -17.85 4.44 5.54
CA ALA A 114 -18.19 3.03 5.38
C ALA A 114 -17.08 2.29 4.61
N PRO A 115 -16.65 1.09 5.03
CA PRO A 115 -15.72 0.27 4.26
C PRO A 115 -16.23 -0.01 2.84
N VAL A 116 -15.33 0.12 1.87
CA VAL A 116 -15.62 -0.14 0.45
C VAL A 116 -15.64 -1.64 0.14
N ASP A 117 -16.28 -2.02 -0.96
CA ASP A 117 -16.12 -3.35 -1.54
C ASP A 117 -14.72 -3.49 -2.15
N VAL A 118 -13.80 -4.07 -1.37
CA VAL A 118 -12.40 -4.24 -1.77
C VAL A 118 -12.28 -5.05 -3.07
N VAL A 119 -13.04 -6.15 -3.22
CA VAL A 119 -12.98 -6.99 -4.44
C VAL A 119 -13.37 -6.18 -5.67
N LYS A 120 -14.42 -5.36 -5.57
CA LYS A 120 -14.84 -4.47 -6.65
C LYS A 120 -13.76 -3.45 -6.98
N VAL A 121 -13.17 -2.79 -5.99
CA VAL A 121 -12.09 -1.82 -6.18
C VAL A 121 -10.88 -2.44 -6.88
N LEU A 122 -10.46 -3.64 -6.45
CA LEU A 122 -9.34 -4.35 -7.06
C LEU A 122 -9.60 -4.67 -8.55
N LYS A 123 -10.82 -5.11 -8.88
CA LYS A 123 -11.23 -5.41 -10.26
C LYS A 123 -11.32 -4.15 -11.12
N ASP A 124 -11.96 -3.10 -10.62
CA ASP A 124 -12.17 -1.84 -11.35
C ASP A 124 -10.84 -1.16 -11.69
N ASN A 125 -9.86 -1.24 -10.78
CA ASN A 125 -8.51 -0.71 -10.98
C ASN A 125 -7.54 -1.72 -11.62
N GLN A 126 -8.04 -2.89 -12.04
CA GLN A 126 -7.26 -3.94 -12.69
C GLN A 126 -5.98 -4.33 -11.94
N VAL A 127 -6.03 -4.33 -10.61
CA VAL A 127 -4.84 -4.52 -9.76
C VAL A 127 -4.12 -5.81 -10.12
N ASP A 128 -2.79 -5.76 -10.25
CA ASP A 128 -1.97 -6.96 -10.48
C ASP A 128 -1.47 -7.54 -9.14
N VAL A 129 -1.08 -6.66 -8.21
CA VAL A 129 -0.52 -7.03 -6.90
C VAL A 129 -1.14 -6.21 -5.77
N LEU A 130 -1.62 -6.88 -4.73
CA LEU A 130 -2.02 -6.30 -3.45
C LEU A 130 -0.92 -6.52 -2.41
N VAL A 131 -0.41 -5.45 -1.81
CA VAL A 131 0.61 -5.49 -0.76
C VAL A 131 -0.04 -5.23 0.60
N SER A 132 0.11 -6.17 1.54
CA SER A 132 -0.43 -6.04 2.90
C SER A 132 0.63 -5.55 3.89
N TYR A 133 0.46 -4.33 4.40
CA TYR A 133 1.23 -3.72 5.48
C TYR A 133 0.38 -3.50 6.74
N LEU A 134 -0.53 -4.43 7.02
CA LEU A 134 -1.33 -4.40 8.23
C LEU A 134 -0.44 -4.49 9.49
N PRO A 135 -0.93 -4.05 10.66
CA PRO A 135 -0.22 -4.23 11.92
C PRO A 135 -0.03 -5.70 12.29
N VAL A 136 1.03 -6.00 13.05
CA VAL A 136 1.30 -7.36 13.54
C VAL A 136 0.14 -7.84 14.41
N GLY A 137 -0.32 -9.07 14.16
CA GLY A 137 -1.41 -9.70 14.91
C GLY A 137 -2.80 -9.60 14.26
N SER A 138 -2.91 -8.91 13.13
CA SER A 138 -4.17 -8.72 12.40
C SER A 138 -4.51 -9.93 11.49
N GLU A 139 -4.78 -11.08 12.10
CA GLU A 139 -5.03 -12.35 11.40
C GLU A 139 -6.35 -12.33 10.61
N GLU A 140 -7.43 -11.84 11.22
CA GLU A 140 -8.74 -11.75 10.57
C GLU A 140 -8.70 -10.76 9.40
N ALA A 141 -8.10 -9.58 9.62
CA ALA A 141 -7.95 -8.57 8.58
C ALA A 141 -7.10 -9.08 7.42
N ASP A 142 -5.92 -9.66 7.67
CA ASP A 142 -5.02 -10.10 6.62
C ASP A 142 -5.63 -11.25 5.79
N ARG A 143 -6.31 -12.20 6.45
CA ARG A 143 -7.07 -13.25 5.74
C ARG A 143 -8.22 -12.70 4.91
N PHE A 144 -8.91 -11.67 5.39
CA PHE A 144 -9.94 -11.00 4.61
C PHE A 144 -9.36 -10.38 3.34
N TYR A 145 -8.26 -9.63 3.42
CA TYR A 145 -7.63 -9.01 2.25
C TYR A 145 -7.02 -10.06 1.30
N ALA A 146 -6.45 -11.14 1.84
CA ALA A 146 -5.99 -12.28 1.04
C ALA A 146 -7.15 -12.94 0.27
N GLN A 147 -8.30 -13.15 0.92
CA GLN A 147 -9.50 -13.66 0.25
C GLN A 147 -10.01 -12.70 -0.83
N CYS A 148 -9.99 -11.39 -0.56
CA CYS A 148 -10.35 -10.38 -1.56
C CYS A 148 -9.42 -10.41 -2.78
N ALA A 149 -8.11 -10.61 -2.57
CA ALA A 149 -7.14 -10.78 -3.65
C ALA A 149 -7.43 -12.04 -4.48
N ILE A 150 -7.74 -13.18 -3.83
CA ILE A 150 -8.15 -14.42 -4.51
C ILE A 150 -9.40 -14.19 -5.38
N ASP A 151 -10.44 -13.57 -4.82
CA ASP A 151 -11.72 -13.34 -5.51
C ASP A 151 -11.60 -12.33 -6.66
N ALA A 152 -10.61 -11.44 -6.59
CA ALA A 152 -10.24 -10.50 -7.63
C ALA A 152 -9.20 -11.03 -8.63
N LYS A 153 -8.63 -12.22 -8.38
CA LYS A 153 -7.52 -12.82 -9.16
C LYS A 153 -6.26 -11.94 -9.17
N VAL A 154 -5.94 -11.35 -8.03
CA VAL A 154 -4.81 -10.46 -7.78
C VAL A 154 -3.74 -11.21 -7.00
N ALA A 155 -2.46 -10.99 -7.33
CA ALA A 155 -1.36 -11.55 -6.55
C ALA A 155 -1.28 -10.86 -5.17
N PHE A 156 -0.90 -11.61 -4.13
CA PHE A 156 -0.83 -11.09 -2.77
C PHE A 156 0.60 -11.12 -2.23
N VAL A 157 1.09 -9.99 -1.75
CA VAL A 157 2.40 -9.88 -1.07
C VAL A 157 2.14 -9.65 0.41
N ASN A 158 2.40 -10.69 1.20
CA ASN A 158 2.21 -10.64 2.64
C ASN A 158 3.46 -10.12 3.36
N ALA A 159 3.39 -8.94 4.02
CA ALA A 159 4.55 -8.31 4.64
C ALA A 159 4.56 -8.35 6.19
N LEU A 160 3.56 -8.98 6.80
CA LEU A 160 3.44 -9.20 8.24
C LEU A 160 3.45 -10.70 8.57
N PRO A 161 3.75 -11.10 9.81
CA PRO A 161 3.89 -12.50 10.20
C PRO A 161 2.53 -13.16 10.50
N VAL A 162 1.62 -13.15 9.52
CA VAL A 162 0.35 -13.89 9.54
C VAL A 162 0.44 -15.03 8.51
N PHE A 163 -0.03 -16.22 8.87
CA PHE A 163 0.09 -17.45 8.08
C PHE A 163 -1.26 -17.95 7.56
#